data_AF-R1GV81-F1
#
_entry.id   AF-R1GV81-F1
#
_cell.length_a   1.000
_cell.length_b   1.000
_cell.length_c   1.000
_cell.angle_alpha   90.00
_cell.angle_beta   90.00
_cell.angle_gamma   90.00
#
_symmetry.space_group_name_H-M   'P 1'
#
loop_
_entity.id
_entity.type
_entity.pdbx_description
1 polymer ?
#
loop_
_entity_poly.entity_id
_entity_poly.type
_entity_poly.pdbx_seq_one_letter_code
_entity_poly.pdbx_strand_id
1 'polypeptide(L)'
;MWVVETWLYTVFLGIAYGIIVGKWIENETLFLFPTIIGLFIVGTCGAIGTDDLLACFAAGNALNWNGLYLEETEARRDEVNSSIRGLLNFGAFMYIGSILPWSQFNAPQVTGITYSRLFGLGFLVLIFRRIPATMASYKLLPKVCSNAKEALFMGYFGPIGIGGIFFAEHARHLFPELGEGDEEESNLIAALAPTVYWLVLFSIIVHGLSVPALDYIYRRLGVPTIQDDPIEIMPFSRNSPFPRNSEYLDSRQTIVVYNRFSRGKFDEKQVQNFSWVGTSERKSSLSDDEESLKGGEVKCEAKEMV
;
A
#
# COMPACT_ATOMS: atom_id res chain seq x y z
N MET A 1 4.44 13.04 32.38
CA MET A 1 5.41 11.98 31.99
C MET A 1 5.02 11.35 30.66
N TRP A 2 3.84 10.72 30.57
CA TRP A 2 3.32 10.10 29.34
C TRP A 2 3.38 10.96 28.06
N VAL A 3 3.01 12.24 28.13
CA VAL A 3 3.06 13.12 26.93
C VAL A 3 4.49 13.30 26.42
N VAL A 4 5.45 13.51 27.31
CA VAL A 4 6.85 13.75 26.91
C VAL A 4 7.50 12.44 26.46
N GLU A 5 7.27 11.36 27.18
CA GLU A 5 7.87 10.06 26.87
C GLU A 5 7.27 9.44 25.61
N THR A 6 5.95 9.38 25.51
CA THR A 6 5.30 8.73 24.36
C THR A 6 5.28 9.63 23.12
N TRP A 7 4.81 10.87 23.23
CA TRP A 7 4.63 11.70 22.02
C TRP A 7 5.94 12.33 21.55
N LEU A 8 6.73 12.89 22.47
CA LEU A 8 7.96 13.57 22.07
C LEU A 8 9.12 12.58 21.88
N TYR A 9 9.33 11.67 22.83
CA TYR A 9 10.46 10.75 22.77
C TYR A 9 10.20 9.54 21.87
N THR A 10 9.07 8.84 21.98
CA THR A 10 8.85 7.64 21.13
C THR A 10 8.38 7.99 19.71
N VAL A 11 7.41 8.90 19.58
CA VAL A 11 6.77 9.21 18.29
C VAL A 11 7.59 10.22 17.48
N PHE A 12 7.82 11.42 18.03
CA PHE A 12 8.47 12.50 17.28
C PHE A 12 9.94 12.19 16.95
N LEU A 13 10.70 11.64 17.91
CA LEU A 13 12.08 11.20 17.65
C LEU A 13 12.13 10.12 16.57
N GLY A 14 11.24 9.12 16.62
CA GLY A 14 11.18 8.05 15.61
C GLY A 14 10.94 8.61 14.21
N ILE A 15 9.97 9.54 14.05
CA ILE A 15 9.70 10.22 12.78
C ILE A 15 10.93 11.02 12.32
N ALA A 16 11.49 11.86 13.19
CA ALA A 16 12.62 12.71 12.86
C ALA A 16 13.85 11.88 12.45
N TYR A 17 14.14 10.82 13.22
CA TYR A 17 15.21 9.87 12.94
C TYR A 17 15.02 9.19 11.58
N GLY A 18 13.81 8.67 11.30
CA GLY A 18 13.47 8.05 10.03
C GLY A 18 13.66 9.01 8.84
N ILE A 19 13.18 10.25 8.96
CA ILE A 19 13.35 11.28 7.91
C ILE A 19 14.83 11.57 7.65
N ILE A 20 15.63 11.75 8.72
CA ILE A 20 17.07 12.06 8.60
C ILE A 20 17.79 10.92 7.89
N VAL A 21 17.57 9.67 8.33
CA VAL A 21 18.21 8.49 7.72
C VAL A 21 17.76 8.30 6.27
N GLY A 22 16.46 8.45 5.98
CA GLY A 22 15.93 8.32 4.62
C GLY A 22 16.52 9.36 3.66
N LYS A 23 16.59 10.63 4.08
CA LYS A 23 17.18 11.70 3.25
C LYS A 23 18.69 11.62 3.12
N TRP A 24 19.39 11.14 4.16
CA TRP A 24 20.84 11.00 4.08
C TRP A 24 21.24 9.97 3.01
N ILE A 25 20.49 8.86 2.93
CA ILE A 25 20.78 7.77 1.99
C ILE A 25 20.40 8.13 0.55
N GLU A 26 19.34 8.93 0.33
CA GLU A 26 18.96 9.45 -0.99
C GLU A 26 20.14 10.14 -1.71
N ASN A 27 21.02 10.81 -0.96
CA ASN A 27 22.13 11.61 -1.50
C ASN A 27 23.42 10.83 -1.77
N GLU A 28 23.70 9.74 -1.04
CA GLU A 28 25.02 9.10 -1.06
C GLU A 28 25.08 7.77 -1.80
N THR A 29 24.01 6.96 -1.82
CA THR A 29 24.04 5.66 -2.53
C THR A 29 22.63 5.14 -2.81
N LEU A 30 22.12 5.35 -4.03
CA LEU A 30 20.84 4.79 -4.52
C LEU A 30 20.83 3.24 -4.65
N PHE A 31 21.89 2.55 -4.20
CA PHE A 31 22.07 1.10 -4.35
C PHE A 31 21.81 0.30 -3.07
N LEU A 32 21.54 0.95 -1.94
CA LEU A 32 21.21 0.24 -0.70
C LEU A 32 19.79 -0.35 -0.80
N PHE A 33 19.71 -1.68 -0.76
CA PHE A 33 18.42 -2.39 -0.69
C PHE A 33 17.60 -1.83 0.49
N PRO A 34 16.34 -1.39 0.31
CA PRO A 34 15.42 -1.00 1.38
C PRO A 34 15.38 -1.97 2.56
N THR A 35 15.61 -3.26 2.29
CA THR A 35 15.75 -4.29 3.32
C THR A 35 16.88 -3.98 4.31
N ILE A 36 18.06 -3.55 3.83
CA ILE A 36 19.21 -3.22 4.68
C ILE A 36 18.92 -1.96 5.48
N ILE A 37 18.31 -0.95 4.86
CA ILE A 37 17.94 0.30 5.53
C ILE A 37 16.91 0.02 6.63
N GLY A 38 15.89 -0.79 6.32
CA GLY A 38 14.90 -1.23 7.30
C GLY A 38 15.55 -1.97 8.47
N LEU A 39 16.44 -2.93 8.21
CA LEU A 39 17.14 -3.67 9.26
C LEU A 39 18.06 -2.75 10.10
N PHE A 40 18.72 -1.80 9.46
CA PHE A 40 19.55 -0.80 10.12
C PHE A 40 18.70 0.07 11.06
N ILE A 41 17.59 0.62 10.58
CA ILE A 41 16.68 1.45 11.38
C ILE A 41 16.08 0.65 12.53
N VAL A 42 15.63 -0.59 12.31
CA VAL A 42 15.10 -1.45 13.39
C VAL A 42 16.16 -1.69 14.45
N GLY A 43 17.40 -2.01 14.05
CA GLY A 43 18.50 -2.25 14.97
C GLY A 43 18.90 -1.02 15.80
N THR A 44 19.00 0.15 15.17
CA THR A 44 19.36 1.40 15.86
C THR A 44 18.22 1.94 16.70
N CYS A 45 16.96 1.85 16.25
CA CYS A 45 15.79 2.23 17.04
C CYS A 45 15.66 1.37 18.29
N GLY A 46 15.93 0.07 18.19
CA GLY A 46 15.99 -0.83 19.35
C GLY A 46 17.07 -0.44 20.37
N ALA A 47 18.21 0.08 19.92
CA ALA A 47 19.27 0.58 20.81
C ALA A 47 18.93 1.94 21.44
N ILE A 48 18.25 2.82 20.71
CA ILE A 48 17.82 4.15 21.18
C ILE A 48 16.55 4.05 22.06
N GLY A 49 15.75 3.00 21.91
CA GLY A 49 14.47 2.84 22.60
C GLY A 49 13.35 3.72 22.01
N THR A 50 13.38 3.98 20.70
CA THR A 50 12.33 4.71 19.96
C THR A 50 11.52 3.76 19.08
N ASP A 51 10.36 4.21 18.57
CA ASP A 51 9.50 3.39 17.71
C ASP A 51 10.15 3.10 16.34
N ASP A 52 10.40 1.83 16.08
CA ASP A 52 11.07 1.32 14.87
C ASP A 52 10.14 1.29 13.65
N LEU A 53 8.87 0.94 13.84
CA LEU A 53 7.86 0.87 12.77
C LEU A 53 7.61 2.26 12.15
N LEU A 54 7.45 3.27 12.99
CA LEU A 54 7.23 4.66 12.59
C LEU A 54 8.48 5.27 11.96
N ALA A 55 9.66 4.96 12.49
CA ALA A 55 10.93 5.38 11.90
C ALA A 55 11.13 4.76 10.50
N CYS A 56 10.87 3.45 10.34
CA CYS A 56 10.93 2.78 9.04
C CYS A 56 9.92 3.36 8.05
N PHE A 57 8.69 3.63 8.51
CA PHE A 57 7.66 4.26 7.69
C PHE A 57 8.09 5.66 7.23
N ALA A 58 8.55 6.50 8.16
CA ALA A 58 9.01 7.85 7.86
C ALA A 58 10.21 7.85 6.90
N ALA A 59 11.16 6.93 7.08
CA ALA A 59 12.30 6.75 6.18
C ALA A 59 11.87 6.33 4.76
N GLY A 60 10.91 5.40 4.64
CA GLY A 60 10.36 4.99 3.34
C GLY A 60 9.66 6.13 2.60
N ASN A 61 8.91 6.98 3.33
CA ASN A 61 8.29 8.18 2.76
C ASN A 61 9.34 9.22 2.35
N ALA A 62 10.37 9.42 3.17
CA ALA A 62 11.46 10.34 2.86
C ALA A 62 12.26 9.88 1.63
N LEU A 63 12.58 8.59 1.53
CA LEU A 63 13.30 8.01 0.40
C LEU A 63 12.54 8.17 -0.93
N ASN A 64 11.21 8.06 -0.89
CA ASN A 64 10.37 8.19 -2.07
C ASN A 64 9.76 9.59 -2.24
N TRP A 65 10.26 10.60 -1.51
CA TRP A 65 9.64 11.93 -1.46
C TRP A 65 9.62 12.62 -2.83
N ASN A 66 10.72 12.51 -3.58
CA ASN A 66 10.87 13.12 -4.92
C ASN A 66 10.50 12.17 -6.07
N GLY A 67 10.10 10.92 -5.79
CA GLY A 67 9.82 9.90 -6.81
C GLY A 67 11.04 9.35 -7.55
N LEU A 68 12.23 9.94 -7.37
CA LEU A 68 13.48 9.49 -8.01
C LEU A 68 13.82 8.03 -7.68
N TYR A 69 13.59 7.60 -6.44
CA TYR A 69 13.80 6.22 -6.03
C TYR A 69 12.88 5.24 -6.79
N LEU A 70 11.60 5.61 -6.98
CA LEU A 70 10.65 4.80 -7.73
C LEU A 70 11.07 4.66 -9.20
N GLU A 71 11.45 5.77 -9.84
CA GLU A 71 11.90 5.78 -11.23
C GLU A 71 13.13 4.88 -11.45
N GLU A 72 14.13 4.98 -10.57
CA GLU A 72 15.33 4.15 -10.66
C GLU A 72 15.03 2.66 -10.42
N THR A 73 14.12 2.36 -9.49
CA THR A 73 13.67 1.00 -9.18
C THR A 73 12.97 0.36 -10.39
N GLU A 74 12.15 1.14 -11.10
CA GLU A 74 11.48 0.72 -12.32
C GLU A 74 12.46 0.55 -13.49
N ALA A 75 13.39 1.51 -13.67
CA ALA A 75 14.42 1.46 -14.70
C ALA A 75 15.32 0.22 -14.58
N ARG A 76 15.67 -0.15 -13.34
CA ARG A 76 16.54 -1.30 -13.06
C ARG A 76 15.81 -2.64 -12.98
N ARG A 77 14.47 -2.65 -13.00
CA ARG A 77 13.65 -3.84 -12.72
C ARG A 77 14.11 -4.54 -11.45
N ASP A 78 14.00 -3.85 -10.33
CA ASP A 78 14.43 -4.38 -9.04
C ASP A 78 13.57 -5.59 -8.59
N GLU A 79 13.99 -6.78 -9.01
CA GLU A 79 13.36 -8.04 -8.66
C GLU A 79 13.76 -8.53 -7.26
N VAL A 80 14.88 -8.04 -6.72
CA VAL A 80 15.43 -8.51 -5.44
C VAL A 80 14.56 -8.04 -4.29
N ASN A 81 14.21 -6.76 -4.22
CA ASN A 81 13.36 -6.26 -3.13
C ASN A 81 11.95 -6.85 -3.20
N SER A 82 11.42 -7.07 -4.41
CA SER A 82 10.15 -7.80 -4.59
C SER A 82 10.23 -9.24 -4.07
N SER A 83 11.32 -9.94 -4.36
CA SER A 83 11.57 -11.32 -3.91
C SER A 83 11.71 -11.42 -2.39
N ILE A 84 12.48 -10.51 -1.77
CA ILE A 84 12.63 -10.46 -0.30
C ILE A 84 11.29 -10.18 0.36
N ARG A 85 10.53 -9.19 -0.13
CA ARG A 85 9.17 -8.90 0.38
C ARG A 85 8.26 -10.12 0.28
N GLY A 86 8.31 -10.83 -0.85
CA GLY A 86 7.57 -12.08 -1.05
C GLY A 86 7.96 -13.16 -0.03
N LEU A 87 9.26 -13.36 0.17
CA LEU A 87 9.80 -14.34 1.12
C LEU A 87 9.39 -14.03 2.57
N LEU A 88 9.56 -12.78 3.00
CA LEU A 88 9.19 -12.35 4.36
C LEU A 88 7.69 -12.47 4.60
N ASN A 89 6.86 -12.07 3.64
CA ASN A 89 5.41 -12.22 3.76
C ASN A 89 5.00 -13.69 3.85
N PHE A 90 5.52 -14.54 2.96
CA PHE A 90 5.21 -15.97 2.98
C PHE A 90 5.68 -16.63 4.28
N GLY A 91 6.91 -16.34 4.71
CA GLY A 91 7.45 -16.81 5.98
C GLY A 91 6.60 -16.38 7.18
N ALA A 92 6.22 -15.11 7.25
CA ALA A 92 5.40 -14.58 8.33
C ALA A 92 4.00 -15.24 8.35
N PHE A 93 3.33 -15.38 7.20
CA PHE A 93 2.02 -16.05 7.15
C PHE A 93 2.09 -17.54 7.46
N MET A 94 3.14 -18.25 7.01
CA MET A 94 3.34 -19.65 7.39
C MET A 94 3.57 -19.81 8.89
N TYR A 95 4.40 -18.95 9.48
CA TYR A 95 4.67 -18.96 10.91
C TYR A 95 3.42 -18.64 11.72
N ILE A 96 2.71 -17.56 11.40
CA ILE A 96 1.44 -17.20 12.05
C ILE A 96 0.41 -18.33 11.89
N GLY A 97 0.34 -18.95 10.71
CA GLY A 97 -0.56 -20.07 10.45
C GLY A 97 -0.27 -21.30 11.30
N SER A 98 1.01 -21.55 11.64
CA SER A 98 1.40 -22.70 12.47
C SER A 98 1.14 -22.51 13.96
N ILE A 99 1.16 -21.27 14.45
CA ILE A 99 0.93 -20.94 15.86
C ILE A 99 -0.52 -20.54 16.19
N LEU A 100 -1.44 -20.64 15.22
CA LEU A 100 -2.85 -20.29 15.42
C LEU A 100 -3.45 -21.06 16.62
N PRO A 101 -4.02 -20.38 17.64
CA PRO A 101 -4.48 -21.00 18.87
C PRO A 101 -5.88 -21.64 18.68
N TRP A 102 -5.97 -22.67 17.84
CA TRP A 102 -7.23 -23.33 17.49
C TRP A 102 -8.05 -23.81 18.69
N SER A 103 -7.38 -24.28 19.74
CA SER A 103 -8.02 -24.75 20.99
C SER A 103 -8.63 -23.62 21.82
N GLN A 104 -8.14 -22.40 21.67
CA GLN A 104 -8.58 -21.25 22.46
C GLN A 104 -9.74 -20.48 21.82
N PHE A 105 -10.04 -20.74 20.53
CA PHE A 105 -11.19 -20.11 19.85
C PHE A 105 -12.55 -20.58 20.39
N ASN A 106 -12.58 -21.65 21.17
CA ASN A 106 -13.79 -22.15 21.81
C ASN A 106 -13.49 -22.63 23.23
N ALA A 107 -13.18 -21.66 24.11
CA ALA A 107 -12.91 -21.87 25.53
C ALA A 107 -13.98 -21.20 26.42
N PRO A 108 -15.25 -21.67 26.39
CA PRO A 108 -16.33 -21.03 27.12
C PRO A 108 -16.14 -21.10 28.64
N GLN A 109 -15.42 -22.09 29.17
CA GLN A 109 -15.18 -22.22 30.61
C GLN A 109 -14.06 -21.33 31.15
N VAL A 110 -13.13 -20.86 30.30
CA VAL A 110 -11.93 -20.12 30.74
C VAL A 110 -12.08 -18.63 30.43
N THR A 111 -12.41 -18.28 29.19
CA THR A 111 -12.48 -16.89 28.74
C THR A 111 -13.88 -16.47 28.28
N GLY A 112 -14.85 -17.40 28.25
CA GLY A 112 -16.18 -17.14 27.71
C GLY A 112 -16.19 -16.92 26.18
N ILE A 113 -15.08 -17.25 25.50
CA ILE A 113 -14.95 -17.13 24.05
C ILE A 113 -15.62 -18.33 23.39
N THR A 114 -16.47 -18.04 22.41
CA THR A 114 -17.21 -19.04 21.61
C THR A 114 -17.16 -18.61 20.15
N TYR A 115 -17.18 -19.56 19.22
CA TYR A 115 -17.19 -19.26 17.78
C TYR A 115 -18.28 -18.26 17.38
N SER A 116 -19.49 -18.36 17.93
CA SER A 116 -20.59 -17.43 17.62
C SER A 116 -20.26 -15.98 18.00
N ARG A 117 -19.65 -15.76 19.17
CA ARG A 117 -19.20 -14.43 19.61
C ARG A 117 -18.06 -13.93 18.74
N LEU A 118 -17.13 -14.79 18.36
CA LEU A 118 -16.01 -14.45 17.49
C LEU A 118 -16.45 -14.07 16.06
N PHE A 119 -17.40 -14.80 15.48
CA PHE A 119 -18.00 -14.42 14.20
C PHE A 119 -18.79 -13.12 14.31
N GLY A 120 -19.63 -12.96 15.35
CA GLY A 120 -20.37 -11.72 15.59
C GLY A 120 -19.46 -10.51 15.75
N LEU A 121 -18.40 -10.65 16.56
CA LEU A 121 -17.37 -9.62 16.72
C LEU A 121 -16.64 -9.35 15.40
N GLY A 122 -16.30 -10.40 14.64
CA GLY A 122 -15.68 -10.27 13.32
C GLY A 122 -16.51 -9.41 12.37
N PHE A 123 -17.80 -9.71 12.21
CA PHE A 123 -18.70 -8.91 11.37
C PHE A 123 -18.84 -7.46 11.88
N LEU A 124 -18.98 -7.30 13.20
CA LEU A 124 -19.09 -5.98 13.82
C LEU A 124 -17.82 -5.15 13.55
N VAL A 125 -16.64 -5.74 13.68
CA VAL A 125 -15.36 -5.08 13.38
C VAL A 125 -15.24 -4.75 11.89
N LEU A 126 -15.66 -5.62 10.98
CA LEU A 126 -15.64 -5.32 9.54
C LEU A 126 -16.51 -4.12 9.19
N ILE A 127 -17.70 -4.03 9.79
CA ILE A 127 -18.67 -2.95 9.50
C ILE A 127 -18.26 -1.65 10.19
N PHE A 128 -17.86 -1.69 11.46
CA PHE A 128 -17.72 -0.48 12.27
C PHE A 128 -16.29 0.05 12.39
N ARG A 129 -15.25 -0.74 12.09
CA ARG A 129 -13.86 -0.28 12.32
C ARG A 129 -13.43 0.83 11.38
N ARG A 130 -13.76 0.75 10.09
CA ARG A 130 -13.27 1.70 9.07
C ARG A 130 -14.37 2.44 8.34
N ILE A 131 -15.42 1.74 7.91
CA ILE A 131 -16.50 2.33 7.09
C ILE A 131 -17.11 3.59 7.72
N PRO A 132 -17.45 3.64 9.04
CA PRO A 132 -18.04 4.83 9.61
C PRO A 132 -17.07 6.02 9.63
N ALA A 133 -15.81 5.76 9.95
CA ALA A 133 -14.77 6.78 9.99
C ALA A 133 -14.47 7.34 8.59
N THR A 134 -14.37 6.48 7.56
CA THR A 134 -14.13 6.94 6.18
C THR A 134 -15.33 7.67 5.61
N MET A 135 -16.55 7.22 5.90
CA MET A 135 -17.79 7.90 5.49
C MET A 135 -18.00 9.24 6.23
N ALA A 136 -17.45 9.41 7.42
CA ALA A 136 -17.46 10.70 8.12
C ALA A 136 -16.39 11.66 7.56
N SER A 137 -15.22 11.14 7.17
CA SER A 137 -14.06 11.94 6.78
C SER A 137 -13.87 12.14 5.27
N TYR A 138 -14.62 11.46 4.38
CA TYR A 138 -14.36 11.54 2.93
C TYR A 138 -14.39 12.97 2.37
N LYS A 139 -15.19 13.86 2.95
CA LYS A 139 -15.24 15.28 2.55
C LYS A 139 -13.95 16.05 2.84
N LEU A 140 -13.12 15.55 3.77
CA LEU A 140 -11.82 16.12 4.09
C LEU A 140 -10.71 15.65 3.12
N LEU A 141 -10.98 14.62 2.32
CA LEU A 141 -10.04 14.00 1.40
C LEU A 141 -10.56 14.02 -0.05
N PRO A 142 -10.86 15.21 -0.62
CA PRO A 142 -11.45 15.32 -1.95
C PRO A 142 -10.57 14.75 -3.07
N LYS A 143 -9.24 14.71 -2.86
CA LYS A 143 -8.27 14.12 -3.79
C LYS A 143 -8.34 12.59 -3.86
N VAL A 144 -8.90 11.94 -2.83
CA VAL A 144 -8.89 10.46 -2.70
C VAL A 144 -10.28 9.88 -2.93
N CYS A 145 -11.34 10.55 -2.48
CA CYS A 145 -12.70 10.08 -2.64
C CYS A 145 -13.61 11.24 -3.06
N SER A 146 -14.15 11.18 -4.27
CA SER A 146 -15.13 12.14 -4.78
C SER A 146 -16.56 11.73 -4.41
N ASN A 147 -16.81 10.42 -4.37
CA ASN A 147 -18.16 9.87 -4.17
C ASN A 147 -18.29 9.04 -2.89
N ALA A 148 -19.50 9.03 -2.30
CA ALA A 148 -19.80 8.17 -1.15
C ALA A 148 -19.58 6.67 -1.43
N LYS A 149 -19.74 6.24 -2.69
CA LYS A 149 -19.46 4.86 -3.12
C LYS A 149 -17.96 4.54 -3.10
N GLU A 150 -17.12 5.50 -3.51
CA GLU A 150 -15.66 5.38 -3.44
C GLU A 150 -15.18 5.37 -1.98
N ALA A 151 -15.77 6.21 -1.14
CA ALA A 151 -15.47 6.24 0.29
C ALA A 151 -15.84 4.93 1.01
N LEU A 152 -16.98 4.32 0.63
CA LEU A 152 -17.38 3.00 1.09
C LEU A 152 -16.42 1.92 0.61
N PHE A 153 -16.04 1.95 -0.67
CA PHE A 153 -15.08 1.02 -1.25
C PHE A 153 -13.72 1.12 -0.55
N MET A 154 -13.20 2.33 -0.38
CA MET A 154 -11.95 2.59 0.35
C MET A 154 -12.03 2.11 1.81
N GLY A 155 -13.15 2.38 2.49
CA GLY A 155 -13.36 1.94 3.87
C GLY A 155 -13.43 0.43 4.02
N TYR A 156 -13.99 -0.26 3.02
CA TYR A 156 -14.07 -1.71 2.97
C TYR A 156 -12.71 -2.35 2.68
N PHE A 157 -11.93 -1.85 1.72
CA PHE A 157 -10.62 -2.42 1.37
C PHE A 157 -9.53 -2.01 2.36
N GLY A 158 -9.51 -2.71 3.50
CA GLY A 158 -8.55 -2.45 4.57
C GLY A 158 -8.45 -3.60 5.57
N PRO A 159 -7.96 -4.78 5.17
CA PRO A 159 -7.91 -5.94 6.05
C PRO A 159 -7.02 -5.68 7.28
N ILE A 160 -7.33 -6.36 8.38
CA ILE A 160 -6.40 -6.46 9.52
C ILE A 160 -5.25 -7.37 9.09
N GLY A 161 -4.04 -6.85 9.15
CA GLY A 161 -2.83 -7.61 8.83
C GLY A 161 -2.13 -8.18 10.07
N ILE A 162 -0.96 -8.76 9.83
CA ILE A 162 -0.08 -9.35 10.86
C ILE A 162 0.36 -8.32 11.91
N GLY A 163 0.37 -7.02 11.58
CA GLY A 163 0.68 -5.96 12.55
C GLY A 163 -0.21 -5.97 13.79
N GLY A 164 -1.49 -6.40 13.67
CA GLY A 164 -2.36 -6.58 14.84
C GLY A 164 -1.85 -7.67 15.79
N ILE A 165 -1.32 -8.75 15.24
CA ILE A 165 -0.70 -9.85 16.01
C ILE A 165 0.59 -9.37 16.67
N PHE A 166 1.43 -8.63 15.95
CA PHE A 166 2.65 -8.04 16.51
C PHE A 166 2.34 -7.21 17.76
N PHE A 167 1.35 -6.31 17.70
CA PHE A 167 0.95 -5.53 18.87
C PHE A 167 0.30 -6.37 19.98
N ALA A 168 -0.41 -7.45 19.64
CA ALA A 168 -0.94 -8.36 20.64
C ALA A 168 0.16 -9.10 21.39
N GLU A 169 1.20 -9.60 20.71
CA GLU A 169 2.36 -10.22 21.35
C GLU A 169 3.20 -9.19 22.12
N HIS A 170 3.39 -7.99 21.57
CA HIS A 170 4.08 -6.92 22.27
C HIS A 170 3.35 -6.55 23.57
N ALA A 171 2.02 -6.41 23.54
CA ALA A 171 1.22 -6.21 24.74
C ALA A 171 1.43 -7.35 25.75
N ARG A 172 1.42 -8.63 25.32
CA ARG A 172 1.64 -9.76 26.24
C ARG A 172 2.95 -9.70 27.00
N HIS A 173 4.00 -9.09 26.44
CA HIS A 173 5.29 -8.93 27.12
C HIS A 173 5.30 -7.79 28.15
N LEU A 174 4.35 -6.85 28.06
CA LEU A 174 4.22 -5.72 28.97
C LEU A 174 3.38 -6.05 30.21
N PHE A 175 2.51 -7.06 30.12
CA PHE A 175 1.68 -7.52 31.23
C PHE A 175 2.34 -8.68 31.99
N PRO A 176 2.00 -8.88 33.28
CA PRO A 176 2.49 -10.02 34.07
C PRO A 176 2.13 -11.36 33.42
N GLU A 177 2.91 -12.41 33.74
CA GLU A 177 2.57 -13.75 33.31
C GLU A 177 1.20 -14.18 33.88
N LEU A 178 0.50 -15.06 33.16
CA LEU A 178 -0.84 -15.51 33.52
C LEU A 178 -0.85 -16.08 34.94
N GLY A 179 -1.62 -15.46 35.83
CA GLY A 179 -1.75 -15.85 37.24
C GLY A 179 -0.87 -15.09 38.23
N GLU A 180 0.03 -14.21 37.76
CA GLU A 180 0.81 -13.31 38.64
C GLU A 180 0.15 -11.94 38.83
N GLY A 181 -0.64 -11.49 37.85
CA GLY A 181 -1.42 -10.25 37.91
C GLY A 181 -2.82 -10.44 38.49
N ASP A 182 -3.60 -9.36 38.51
CA ASP A 182 -5.00 -9.41 38.94
C ASP A 182 -5.83 -10.34 38.03
N GLU A 183 -6.92 -10.89 38.57
CA GLU A 183 -7.79 -11.82 37.82
C GLU A 183 -8.33 -11.17 36.54
N GLU A 184 -8.65 -9.88 36.59
CA GLU A 184 -9.11 -9.11 35.43
C GLU A 184 -8.03 -8.96 34.34
N GLU A 185 -6.78 -8.69 34.74
CA GLU A 185 -5.64 -8.58 33.84
C GLU A 185 -5.33 -9.92 33.18
N SER A 186 -5.31 -10.99 33.97
CA SER A 186 -5.09 -12.35 33.48
C SER A 186 -6.18 -12.77 32.47
N ASN A 187 -7.44 -12.45 32.76
CA ASN A 187 -8.56 -12.73 31.86
C ASN A 187 -8.48 -11.92 30.56
N LEU A 188 -8.08 -10.63 30.65
CA LEU A 188 -7.90 -9.77 29.47
C LEU A 188 -6.79 -10.32 28.56
N ILE A 189 -5.63 -10.65 29.12
CA ILE A 189 -4.48 -11.16 28.36
C ILE A 189 -4.77 -12.54 27.76
N ALA A 190 -5.47 -13.40 28.49
CA ALA A 190 -5.93 -14.69 27.99
C ALA A 190 -6.93 -14.55 26.82
N ALA A 191 -7.76 -13.50 26.82
CA ALA A 191 -8.72 -13.25 25.75
C ALA A 191 -8.12 -12.50 24.55
N LEU A 192 -7.08 -11.68 24.76
CA LEU A 192 -6.48 -10.80 23.75
C LEU A 192 -5.95 -11.60 22.55
N ALA A 193 -5.08 -12.59 22.80
CA ALA A 193 -4.45 -13.38 21.75
C ALA A 193 -5.49 -14.11 20.87
N PRO A 194 -6.37 -15.00 21.40
CA PRO A 194 -7.32 -15.71 20.54
C PRO A 194 -8.27 -14.76 19.79
N THR A 195 -8.63 -13.62 20.39
CA THR A 195 -9.49 -12.63 19.73
C THR A 195 -8.79 -11.97 18.56
N VAL A 196 -7.55 -11.48 18.74
CA VAL A 196 -6.81 -10.78 17.68
C VAL A 196 -6.44 -11.73 16.54
N TYR A 197 -5.97 -12.94 16.85
CA TYR A 197 -5.66 -13.94 15.83
C TYR A 197 -6.90 -14.32 15.01
N TRP A 198 -8.05 -14.48 15.66
CA TRP A 198 -9.31 -14.74 14.96
C TRP A 198 -9.73 -13.57 14.06
N LEU A 199 -9.67 -12.33 14.55
CA LEU A 199 -10.03 -11.14 13.77
C LEU A 199 -9.14 -10.97 12.54
N VAL A 200 -7.84 -11.25 12.66
CA VAL A 200 -6.89 -11.23 11.54
C VAL A 200 -7.24 -12.31 10.52
N LEU A 201 -7.42 -13.56 10.96
CA LEU A 201 -7.80 -14.68 10.09
C LEU A 201 -9.12 -14.39 9.35
N PHE A 202 -10.16 -14.01 10.09
CA PHE A 202 -11.48 -13.70 9.54
C PHE A 202 -11.41 -12.54 8.55
N SER A 203 -10.68 -11.47 8.89
CA SER A 203 -10.50 -10.32 8.00
C SER A 203 -9.78 -10.70 6.71
N ILE A 204 -8.70 -11.48 6.78
CA ILE A 204 -7.95 -11.90 5.59
C ILE A 204 -8.83 -12.74 4.66
N ILE A 205 -9.61 -13.67 5.22
CA ILE A 205 -10.53 -14.51 4.43
C ILE A 205 -11.61 -13.66 3.76
N VAL A 206 -12.32 -12.81 4.52
CA VAL A 206 -13.44 -12.02 3.97
C VAL A 206 -12.95 -11.03 2.90
N HIS A 207 -11.88 -10.28 3.17
CA HIS A 207 -11.36 -9.33 2.19
C HIS A 207 -10.67 -10.03 1.02
N GLY A 208 -9.92 -11.10 1.27
CA GLY A 208 -9.24 -11.87 0.23
C GLY A 208 -10.21 -12.50 -0.77
N LEU A 209 -11.36 -12.99 -0.30
CA LEU A 209 -12.41 -13.55 -1.15
C LEU A 209 -13.31 -12.47 -1.79
N SER A 210 -13.32 -11.25 -1.27
CA SER A 210 -14.19 -10.19 -1.79
C SER A 210 -13.83 -9.72 -3.19
N VAL A 211 -12.53 -9.63 -3.53
CA VAL A 211 -12.08 -9.22 -4.87
C VAL A 211 -12.54 -10.21 -5.96
N PRO A 212 -12.25 -11.53 -5.86
CA PRO A 212 -12.73 -12.48 -6.86
C PRO A 212 -14.25 -12.61 -6.86
N ALA A 213 -14.92 -12.47 -5.71
CA ALA A 213 -16.38 -12.48 -5.66
C ALA A 213 -17.00 -11.29 -6.40
N LEU A 214 -16.45 -10.07 -6.21
CA LEU A 214 -16.89 -8.88 -6.93
C LEU A 214 -16.61 -8.98 -8.43
N ASP A 215 -15.44 -9.47 -8.84
CA ASP A 215 -15.12 -9.72 -10.25
C ASP A 215 -16.14 -10.69 -10.88
N TYR A 216 -16.45 -11.80 -10.19
CA TYR A 216 -17.46 -12.75 -10.65
C TYR A 216 -18.85 -12.12 -10.80
N ILE A 217 -19.28 -11.31 -9.83
CA ILE A 217 -20.58 -10.61 -9.86
C ILE A 217 -20.63 -9.60 -11.01
N TYR A 218 -19.58 -8.80 -11.20
CA TYR A 218 -19.53 -7.80 -12.28
C TYR A 218 -19.53 -8.44 -13.66
N ARG A 219 -18.82 -9.56 -13.85
CA ARG A 219 -18.89 -10.35 -15.08
C ARG A 219 -20.29 -10.89 -15.34
N ARG A 220 -21.00 -11.35 -14.31
CA ARG A 220 -22.39 -11.83 -14.41
C ARG A 220 -23.38 -10.72 -14.74
N LEU A 221 -23.15 -9.51 -14.21
CA LEU A 221 -23.98 -8.33 -14.47
C LEU A 221 -23.65 -7.62 -15.78
N GLY A 222 -22.63 -8.08 -16.52
CA GLY A 222 -22.23 -7.48 -17.79
C GLY A 222 -21.71 -6.05 -17.64
N VAL A 223 -21.19 -5.68 -16.46
CA VAL A 223 -20.65 -4.34 -16.24
C VAL A 223 -19.42 -4.14 -17.14
N PRO A 224 -19.40 -3.12 -18.00
CA PRO A 224 -18.24 -2.85 -18.85
C PRO A 224 -17.06 -2.54 -17.94
N THR A 225 -15.96 -3.25 -18.14
CA THR A 225 -14.69 -2.94 -17.47
C THR A 225 -14.24 -1.57 -17.96
N ILE A 226 -13.93 -0.66 -17.05
CA ILE A 226 -13.26 0.60 -17.41
C ILE A 226 -11.95 0.21 -18.10
N GLN A 227 -11.79 0.62 -19.35
CA GLN A 227 -10.59 0.42 -20.13
C GLN A 227 -9.84 1.75 -20.11
N ASP A 228 -8.66 1.77 -19.50
CA ASP A 228 -7.74 2.88 -19.74
C ASP A 228 -7.24 2.75 -21.18
N ASP A 229 -7.33 3.84 -21.93
CA ASP A 229 -6.97 3.86 -23.34
C ASP A 229 -5.50 3.44 -23.50
N PRO A 230 -5.19 2.56 -24.47
CA PRO A 230 -3.83 2.16 -24.72
C PRO A 230 -3.01 3.38 -25.15
N ILE A 231 -1.80 3.52 -24.59
CA ILE A 231 -0.92 4.65 -24.90
C ILE A 231 -0.07 4.25 -26.12
N GLU A 232 -0.20 5.00 -27.22
CA GLU A 232 0.73 4.90 -28.34
C GLU A 232 2.04 5.60 -27.98
N ILE A 233 3.14 4.84 -27.94
CA ILE A 233 4.49 5.39 -27.80
C ILE A 233 5.25 5.23 -29.11
N MET A 234 6.08 6.22 -29.43
CA MET A 234 7.06 6.06 -30.51
C MET A 234 8.30 5.34 -29.97
N PRO A 235 8.76 4.25 -30.61
CA PRO A 235 10.02 3.63 -30.23
C PRO A 235 11.18 4.60 -30.44
N PHE A 236 12.04 4.77 -29.43
CA PHE A 236 13.29 5.53 -29.56
C PHE A 236 14.25 4.94 -30.61
N SER A 237 14.10 3.66 -30.96
CA SER A 237 14.87 2.99 -32.01
C SER A 237 14.13 1.76 -32.56
N ARG A 238 14.31 1.46 -33.85
CA ARG A 238 13.75 0.26 -34.52
C ARG A 238 14.18 -1.07 -33.88
N ASN A 239 15.30 -1.09 -33.16
CA ASN A 239 15.82 -2.28 -32.50
C ASN A 239 15.54 -2.30 -30.98
N SER A 240 14.72 -1.38 -30.46
CA SER A 240 14.36 -1.40 -29.05
C SER A 240 13.49 -2.61 -28.71
N PRO A 241 13.79 -3.35 -27.63
CA PRO A 241 12.97 -4.49 -27.23
C PRO A 241 11.58 -4.01 -26.78
N PHE A 242 10.54 -4.63 -27.33
CA PHE A 242 9.15 -4.27 -27.02
C PHE A 242 8.79 -4.63 -25.56
N PRO A 243 8.05 -3.76 -24.84
CA PRO A 243 7.43 -4.12 -23.58
C PRO A 243 6.55 -5.37 -23.76
N ARG A 244 6.53 -6.30 -22.78
CA ARG A 244 5.76 -7.56 -22.87
C ARG A 244 4.26 -7.35 -23.09
N ASN A 245 3.73 -6.19 -22.68
CA ASN A 245 2.34 -5.80 -22.85
C ASN A 245 2.18 -4.77 -23.97
N SER A 246 2.85 -4.97 -25.10
CA SER A 246 2.75 -4.06 -26.23
C SER A 246 2.60 -4.78 -27.57
N GLU A 247 2.04 -4.06 -28.53
CA GLU A 247 1.85 -4.51 -29.90
C GLU A 247 2.40 -3.47 -30.87
N TYR A 248 3.11 -3.94 -31.90
CA TYR A 248 3.72 -3.07 -32.88
C TYR A 248 2.72 -2.77 -34.00
N LEU A 249 2.42 -1.49 -34.22
CA LEU A 249 1.55 -1.05 -35.29
C LEU A 249 2.39 -0.61 -36.49
N ASP A 250 2.56 -1.53 -37.45
CA ASP A 250 3.43 -1.35 -38.63
C ASP A 250 3.04 -0.11 -39.47
N SER A 251 1.74 0.21 -39.54
CA SER A 251 1.24 1.36 -40.30
C SER A 251 1.74 2.73 -39.82
N ARG A 252 2.13 2.84 -38.54
CA ARG A 252 2.55 4.11 -37.91
C ARG A 252 3.95 4.06 -37.30
N GLN A 253 4.62 2.92 -37.38
CA GLN A 253 5.88 2.66 -36.66
C GLN A 253 5.79 2.95 -35.15
N THR A 254 4.59 2.87 -34.58
CA THR A 254 4.33 3.09 -33.15
C THR A 254 4.16 1.78 -32.42
N ILE A 255 4.40 1.82 -31.11
CA ILE A 255 4.14 0.72 -30.20
C ILE A 255 2.91 1.10 -29.39
N VAL A 256 1.90 0.25 -29.40
CA VAL A 256 0.74 0.38 -28.53
C VAL A 256 1.07 -0.33 -27.21
N VAL A 257 1.22 0.42 -26.12
CA VAL A 257 1.45 -0.16 -24.79
C VAL A 257 0.12 -0.28 -24.07
N TYR A 258 -0.25 -1.51 -23.73
CA TYR A 258 -1.44 -1.80 -22.98
C TYR A 258 -1.15 -1.68 -21.48
N ASN A 259 -1.85 -0.77 -20.81
CA ASN A 259 -1.68 -0.50 -19.37
C ASN A 259 -2.34 -1.59 -18.49
N ARG A 260 -2.24 -2.86 -18.87
CA ARG A 260 -3.02 -3.96 -18.28
C ARG A 260 -2.15 -5.07 -17.70
N PHE A 261 -2.49 -5.53 -16.49
CA PHE A 261 -1.95 -6.74 -15.85
C PHE A 261 -2.64 -8.05 -16.31
N SER A 262 -3.70 -8.01 -17.12
CA SER A 262 -4.29 -9.23 -17.70
C SER A 262 -4.86 -9.01 -19.10
N ARG A 263 -4.59 -9.91 -20.04
CA ARG A 263 -5.08 -9.85 -21.43
C ARG A 263 -6.59 -10.13 -21.47
N GLY A 264 -7.40 -9.11 -21.71
CA GLY A 264 -8.75 -9.31 -22.24
C GLY A 264 -8.70 -9.37 -23.77
N LYS A 265 -9.54 -10.19 -24.41
CA LYS A 265 -9.67 -10.22 -25.87
C LYS A 265 -10.19 -8.87 -26.36
N PHE A 266 -9.40 -8.16 -27.17
CA PHE A 266 -9.81 -6.94 -27.85
C PHE A 266 -10.30 -7.25 -29.26
N ASP A 267 -11.21 -6.42 -29.75
CA ASP A 267 -11.68 -6.40 -31.13
C ASP A 267 -10.81 -5.40 -31.91
N GLU A 268 -10.06 -5.87 -32.92
CA GLU A 268 -9.07 -5.11 -33.71
C GLU A 268 -9.62 -3.79 -34.32
N LYS A 269 -10.95 -3.68 -34.42
CA LYS A 269 -11.63 -2.51 -35.02
C LYS A 269 -11.55 -1.24 -34.17
N GLN A 270 -11.28 -1.32 -32.86
CA GLN A 270 -11.19 -0.12 -32.02
C GLN A 270 -9.89 0.65 -32.21
N VAL A 271 -8.80 -0.01 -32.63
CA VAL A 271 -7.48 0.63 -32.85
C VAL A 271 -7.45 1.46 -34.14
N GLN A 272 -8.23 1.07 -35.16
CA GLN A 272 -8.22 1.76 -36.46
C GLN A 272 -8.84 3.18 -36.42
N ASN A 273 -9.65 3.50 -35.41
CA ASN A 273 -10.37 4.77 -35.34
C ASN A 273 -9.64 5.89 -34.57
N PHE A 274 -8.45 5.64 -34.03
CA PHE A 274 -7.63 6.71 -33.46
C PHE A 274 -6.97 7.52 -34.58
N SER A 275 -7.69 8.48 -35.14
CA SER A 275 -7.14 9.44 -36.11
C SER A 275 -6.54 10.65 -35.37
N TRP A 276 -5.29 10.98 -35.68
CA TRP A 276 -4.66 12.26 -35.38
C TRP A 276 -5.55 13.41 -35.89
N VAL A 277 -6.26 14.11 -34.99
CA VAL A 277 -6.80 15.44 -35.29
C VAL A 277 -5.61 16.39 -35.24
N GLY A 278 -5.39 17.08 -36.35
CA GLY A 278 -4.10 17.62 -36.73
C GLY A 278 -3.52 18.72 -35.84
N THR A 279 -2.22 18.96 -36.01
CA THR A 279 -1.66 20.31 -35.94
C THR A 279 -0.54 20.41 -36.97
N SER A 280 -0.95 20.67 -38.21
CA SER A 280 -0.11 21.25 -39.27
C SER A 280 0.25 22.72 -38.98
N GLU A 281 0.03 23.25 -37.78
CA GLU A 281 0.34 24.64 -37.39
C GLU A 281 1.65 24.77 -36.58
N ARG A 282 2.35 23.68 -36.25
CA ARG A 282 3.57 23.73 -35.43
C ARG A 282 4.86 23.81 -36.25
N LYS A 283 4.90 24.66 -37.27
CA LYS A 283 6.12 24.92 -38.08
C LYS A 283 6.57 26.38 -38.12
N SER A 284 5.93 27.31 -37.41
CA SER A 284 6.35 28.72 -37.40
C SER A 284 6.71 29.30 -36.03
N SER A 285 6.78 28.50 -34.94
CA SER A 285 7.13 29.04 -33.60
C SER A 285 8.51 28.59 -33.08
N LEU A 286 9.24 27.76 -33.82
CA LEU A 286 10.55 27.22 -33.42
C LEU A 286 11.68 28.26 -33.37
N SER A 287 11.43 29.54 -33.71
CA SER A 287 12.39 30.64 -33.56
C SER A 287 12.14 31.54 -32.35
N ASP A 288 10.97 31.44 -31.70
CA ASP A 288 10.58 32.38 -30.63
C ASP A 288 10.66 31.72 -29.22
N ASP A 289 10.91 30.41 -29.17
CA ASP A 289 10.95 29.63 -27.93
C ASP A 289 12.30 29.71 -27.18
N GLU A 290 13.39 30.17 -27.81
CA GLU A 290 14.67 30.36 -27.10
C GLU A 290 14.66 31.58 -26.15
N GLU A 291 13.80 32.58 -26.40
CA GLU A 291 13.72 33.80 -25.57
C GLU A 291 12.66 33.69 -24.45
N SER A 292 11.69 32.78 -24.59
CA SER A 292 10.67 32.47 -23.56
C SER A 292 11.20 31.59 -22.41
N LEU A 293 12.24 30.80 -22.67
CA LEU A 293 12.87 29.88 -21.70
C LEU A 293 13.57 30.58 -20.53
N LYS A 294 13.73 31.91 -20.54
CA LYS A 294 14.23 32.68 -19.38
C LYS A 294 13.14 33.31 -18.51
N GLY A 295 11.87 33.29 -18.93
CA GLY A 295 10.77 33.95 -18.22
C GLY A 295 9.70 33.00 -17.64
N GLY A 296 9.64 31.75 -18.10
CA GLY A 296 8.60 30.77 -17.75
C GLY A 296 8.86 29.91 -16.51
N GLU A 297 10.13 29.73 -16.12
CA GLU A 297 10.52 28.84 -15.00
C GLU A 297 10.08 29.34 -13.61
N VAL A 298 9.57 30.58 -13.48
CA VAL A 298 9.15 31.14 -12.18
C VAL A 298 7.63 31.10 -11.96
N LYS A 299 6.83 30.66 -12.95
CA LYS A 299 5.35 30.72 -12.85
C LYS A 299 4.60 29.38 -12.90
N CYS A 300 5.26 28.26 -13.25
CA CYS A 300 4.62 26.95 -13.25
C CYS A 300 4.58 26.26 -11.88
N GLU A 301 5.31 26.76 -10.88
CA GLU A 301 5.34 26.19 -9.52
C GLU A 301 4.09 26.50 -8.66
N ALA A 302 3.07 27.18 -9.20
CA ALA A 302 1.90 27.61 -8.43
C ALA A 302 0.54 27.01 -8.87
N LYS A 303 0.51 26.06 -9.82
CA LYS A 303 -0.77 25.52 -10.35
C LYS A 303 -0.97 24.01 -10.30
N GLU A 304 -0.01 23.25 -9.78
CA GLU A 304 -0.16 21.81 -9.45
C GLU A 304 -0.42 21.58 -7.95
N MET A 305 -1.30 22.40 -7.36
CA MET A 305 -1.93 22.10 -6.09
C MET A 305 -3.42 22.45 -6.15
N VAL A 306 -4.21 21.63 -6.85
CA VAL A 306 -5.62 21.33 -6.54
C VAL A 306 -5.89 19.88 -6.87
#